data_AF-X1HWD8-F1
#
_entry.id   AF-X1HWD8-F1
#
_cell.length_a   1.000
_cell.length_b   1.000
_cell.length_c   1.000
_cell.angle_alpha   90.00
_cell.angle_beta   90.00
_cell.angle_gamma   90.00
#
_symmetry.space_group_name_H-M   'P 1'
#
loop_
_entity.id
_entity.type
_entity.pdbx_description
1 polymer ?
#
loop_
_entity_poly.entity_id
_entity_poly.type
_entity_poly.pdbx_seq_one_letter_code
_entity_poly.pdbx_strand_id
1 'polypeptide(L)'
;FRLIGEEHLDPKICQRVYNIVRNMGTITWNGWALREPADYRAADFNPDINATFLVQLVDKDPLQLAREYAWRCLGKFPPPQDTSTLVVGHSLFDKTRAPDGMHKYITETFVIPADTISEQEWLQYKKDKVITEQAAWQSYAPNITWDNIIDCFVNSPYDTMRLANMRPSGEEHVIADVPSQIGSFRPIPELAQHRTVIVLAIMTAGVGIMDKTRQGQFCRTPPATKFVPSLKNTNLHSPIFSQIHGQY
;
A
#
# COMPACT_ATOMS: atom_id res chain seq x y z
N PHE A 1 5.32 -22.33 -11.73
CA PHE A 1 5.74 -23.53 -12.49
C PHE A 1 6.74 -23.28 -13.61
N ARG A 2 6.83 -22.07 -14.21
CA ARG A 2 7.78 -21.74 -15.30
C ARG A 2 9.25 -22.18 -15.09
N LEU A 3 9.73 -22.25 -13.86
CA LEU A 3 11.13 -22.57 -13.55
C LEU A 3 11.39 -24.06 -13.28
N ILE A 4 10.48 -24.74 -12.57
CA ILE A 4 10.70 -26.13 -12.13
C ILE A 4 9.90 -27.12 -12.97
N GLY A 5 8.80 -26.72 -13.61
CA GLY A 5 7.80 -27.66 -14.15
C GLY A 5 6.88 -28.19 -13.04
N GLU A 6 5.67 -28.59 -13.41
CA GLU A 6 4.72 -29.25 -12.50
C GLU A 6 5.02 -30.74 -12.37
N GLU A 7 5.50 -31.35 -13.44
CA GLU A 7 5.92 -32.74 -13.57
C GLU A 7 7.05 -33.12 -12.59
N HIS A 8 7.74 -32.13 -12.04
CA HIS A 8 8.84 -32.28 -11.09
C HIS A 8 8.43 -32.03 -9.62
N LEU A 9 7.14 -31.82 -9.35
CA LEU A 9 6.62 -31.48 -8.02
C LEU A 9 5.57 -32.50 -7.60
N ASP A 10 5.46 -32.71 -6.28
CA ASP A 10 4.37 -33.51 -5.72
C ASP A 10 3.01 -32.86 -6.09
N PRO A 11 2.01 -33.61 -6.58
CA PRO A 11 0.69 -33.07 -6.93
C PRO A 11 0.05 -32.23 -5.82
N LYS A 12 0.31 -32.55 -4.55
CA LYS A 12 -0.15 -31.77 -3.40
C LYS A 12 0.46 -30.37 -3.35
N ILE A 13 1.75 -30.23 -3.70
CA ILE A 13 2.42 -28.92 -3.79
C ILE A 13 1.77 -28.11 -4.90
N CYS A 14 1.56 -28.71 -6.07
CA CYS A 14 0.92 -28.04 -7.20
C CYS A 14 -0.47 -27.53 -6.80
N GLN A 15 -1.31 -28.39 -6.22
CA GLN A 15 -2.65 -28.04 -5.75
C GLN A 15 -2.64 -26.88 -4.74
N ARG A 16 -1.71 -26.89 -3.79
CA ARG A 16 -1.60 -25.83 -2.79
C ARG A 16 -1.12 -24.51 -3.39
N VAL A 17 -0.17 -24.56 -4.33
CA VAL A 17 0.30 -23.37 -5.05
C VAL A 17 -0.84 -22.76 -5.89
N TYR A 18 -1.67 -23.57 -6.53
CA TYR A 18 -2.85 -23.11 -7.26
C TYR A 18 -3.88 -22.42 -6.36
N ASN A 19 -4.03 -22.90 -5.13
CA ASN A 19 -5.00 -22.40 -4.16
C ASN A 19 -4.46 -21.29 -3.25
N ILE A 20 -3.31 -20.68 -3.58
CA ILE A 20 -2.79 -19.55 -2.81
C ILE A 20 -3.76 -18.38 -2.93
N VAL A 21 -4.30 -17.95 -1.78
CA VAL A 21 -5.15 -16.78 -1.63
C VAL A 21 -4.28 -15.52 -1.69
N ARG A 22 -4.69 -14.52 -2.47
CA ARG A 22 -3.92 -13.28 -2.68
C ARG A 22 -4.82 -12.05 -2.79
N ASN A 23 -6.01 -12.06 -2.21
CA ASN A 23 -7.02 -11.06 -2.52
C ASN A 23 -7.71 -10.52 -1.26
N MET A 24 -6.99 -10.49 -0.14
CA MET A 24 -7.55 -10.15 1.18
C MET A 24 -6.87 -8.95 1.84
N GLY A 25 -5.60 -8.70 1.54
CA GLY A 25 -4.76 -7.62 2.09
C GLY A 25 -4.33 -6.65 1.00
N THR A 26 -5.31 -6.15 0.23
CA THR A 26 -5.12 -5.10 -0.77
C THR A 26 -5.48 -3.75 -0.15
N ILE A 27 -4.60 -2.77 -0.29
CA ILE A 27 -4.70 -1.47 0.37
C ILE A 27 -4.46 -0.33 -0.62
N THR A 28 -4.94 0.86 -0.26
CA THR A 28 -4.47 2.12 -0.86
C THR A 28 -3.59 2.85 0.12
N TRP A 29 -2.46 3.36 -0.37
CA TRP A 29 -1.57 4.25 0.36
C TRP A 29 -1.62 5.63 -0.26
N ASN A 30 -2.19 6.59 0.48
CA ASN A 30 -2.33 7.96 0.02
C ASN A 30 -1.26 8.83 0.69
N GLY A 31 -0.37 9.43 -0.08
CA GLY A 31 0.60 10.38 0.43
C GLY A 31 0.00 11.79 0.47
N TRP A 32 0.19 12.49 1.58
CA TRP A 32 -0.32 13.84 1.82
C TRP A 32 0.82 14.79 2.17
N ALA A 33 0.89 15.92 1.49
CA ALA A 33 1.76 17.04 1.86
C ALA A 33 0.90 18.14 2.48
N LEU A 34 1.23 18.55 3.71
CA LEU A 34 0.47 19.53 4.49
C LEU A 34 1.36 20.71 4.90
N ARG A 35 0.74 21.89 5.10
CA ARG A 35 1.40 23.09 5.63
C ARG A 35 1.54 23.02 7.15
N GLU A 36 0.51 22.55 7.82
CA GLU A 36 0.42 22.38 9.27
C GLU A 36 0.16 20.91 9.59
N PRO A 37 0.66 20.39 10.73
CA PRO A 37 0.40 19.01 11.12
C PRO A 37 -1.08 18.80 11.44
N ALA A 38 -1.56 17.56 11.39
CA ALA A 38 -2.91 17.24 11.83
C ALA A 38 -3.13 17.65 13.29
N ASP A 39 -4.22 18.36 13.56
CA ASP A 39 -4.65 18.74 14.90
C ASP A 39 -5.95 18.01 15.23
N TYR A 40 -5.85 16.95 16.01
CA TYR A 40 -6.97 16.07 16.32
C TYR A 40 -7.82 16.62 17.46
N ARG A 41 -9.14 16.50 17.34
CA ARG A 41 -10.10 16.81 18.45
C ARG A 41 -9.75 16.08 19.76
N ALA A 42 -9.12 14.90 19.66
CA ALA A 42 -8.71 14.13 20.82
C ALA A 42 -7.60 14.82 21.65
N ALA A 43 -6.92 15.83 21.12
CA ALA A 43 -5.90 16.59 21.83
C ALA A 43 -6.46 17.30 23.07
N ASP A 44 -7.76 17.61 23.10
CA ASP A 44 -8.46 18.22 24.24
C ASP A 44 -8.35 17.39 25.53
N PHE A 45 -8.26 16.06 25.40
CA PHE A 45 -8.13 15.13 26.55
C PHE A 45 -6.88 14.25 26.50
N ASN A 46 -6.21 14.16 25.35
CA ASN A 46 -4.96 13.44 25.16
C ASN A 46 -4.05 14.22 24.19
N PRO A 47 -3.30 15.23 24.67
CA PRO A 47 -2.50 16.11 23.80
C PRO A 47 -1.42 15.39 23.00
N ASP A 48 -0.95 14.21 23.46
CA ASP A 48 0.08 13.42 22.79
C ASP A 48 -0.38 12.84 21.44
N ILE A 49 -1.69 12.84 21.16
CA ILE A 49 -2.25 12.32 19.91
C ILE A 49 -1.66 13.04 18.68
N ASN A 50 -1.42 14.36 18.76
CA ASN A 50 -0.87 15.16 17.67
C ASN A 50 0.62 14.86 17.41
N ALA A 51 1.30 14.21 18.35
CA ALA A 51 2.68 13.77 18.21
C ALA A 51 2.80 12.28 17.91
N THR A 52 1.68 11.56 17.74
CA THR A 52 1.67 10.10 17.58
C THR A 52 2.07 9.70 16.15
N PHE A 53 2.90 8.64 16.03
CA PHE A 53 3.38 8.17 14.72
C PHE A 53 2.27 7.52 13.89
N LEU A 54 1.44 6.70 14.53
CA LEU A 54 0.34 5.95 13.92
C LEU A 54 -0.96 6.23 14.65
N VAL A 55 -1.93 6.81 13.95
CA VAL A 55 -3.26 7.10 14.48
C VAL A 55 -4.29 6.33 13.68
N GLN A 56 -5.05 5.47 14.35
CA GLN A 56 -6.16 4.75 13.73
C GLN A 56 -7.45 5.57 13.86
N LEU A 57 -8.05 5.94 12.73
CA LEU A 57 -9.35 6.58 12.64
C LEU A 57 -10.42 5.49 12.50
N VAL A 58 -11.17 5.29 13.58
CA VAL A 58 -12.24 4.29 13.69
C VAL A 58 -13.39 4.85 14.51
N ASP A 59 -14.59 4.36 14.21
CA ASP A 59 -15.75 4.61 15.04
C ASP A 59 -15.69 3.74 16.31
N LYS A 60 -16.50 4.07 17.32
CA LYS A 60 -16.70 3.25 18.51
C LYS A 60 -17.52 1.98 18.23
N ASP A 61 -18.10 1.86 17.03
CA ASP A 61 -18.83 0.67 16.61
C ASP A 61 -17.90 -0.57 16.50
N PRO A 62 -18.06 -1.59 17.35
CA PRO A 62 -17.20 -2.77 17.35
C PRO A 62 -17.35 -3.63 16.09
N LEU A 63 -18.40 -3.42 15.28
CA LEU A 63 -18.65 -4.18 14.06
C LEU A 63 -18.16 -3.48 12.79
N GLN A 64 -17.61 -2.26 12.89
CA GLN A 64 -17.14 -1.48 11.73
C GLN A 64 -16.17 -2.28 10.87
N LEU A 65 -15.11 -2.84 11.47
CA LEU A 65 -14.10 -3.62 10.78
C LEU A 65 -14.66 -4.91 10.14
N ALA A 66 -15.63 -5.54 10.79
CA ALA A 66 -16.28 -6.73 10.25
C ALA A 66 -17.09 -6.39 8.98
N ARG A 67 -17.78 -5.24 8.97
CA ARG A 67 -18.49 -4.75 7.78
C ARG A 67 -17.53 -4.31 6.69
N GLU A 68 -16.45 -3.60 7.03
CA GLU A 68 -15.38 -3.24 6.09
C GLU A 68 -14.90 -4.49 5.32
N TYR A 69 -14.58 -5.54 6.06
CA TYR A 69 -14.15 -6.81 5.50
C TYR A 69 -15.24 -7.48 4.65
N ALA A 70 -16.49 -7.48 5.11
CA ALA A 70 -17.61 -8.05 4.37
C ALA A 70 -17.85 -7.34 3.02
N TRP A 71 -17.74 -6.00 2.97
CA TRP A 71 -17.83 -5.24 1.72
C TRP A 71 -16.77 -5.67 0.71
N ARG A 72 -15.52 -5.82 1.16
CA ARG A 72 -14.41 -6.26 0.31
C ARG A 72 -14.59 -7.70 -0.18
N CYS A 73 -15.13 -8.59 0.65
CA CYS A 73 -15.49 -9.96 0.23
C CYS A 73 -16.57 -9.97 -0.86
N LEU A 74 -17.43 -8.95 -0.91
CA LEU A 74 -18.44 -8.76 -1.95
C LEU A 74 -17.86 -8.07 -3.21
N GLY A 75 -16.56 -7.80 -3.26
CA GLY A 75 -15.92 -7.06 -4.35
C GLY A 75 -16.34 -5.59 -4.41
N LYS A 76 -16.74 -5.01 -3.27
CA LYS A 76 -17.20 -3.62 -3.17
C LYS A 76 -16.30 -2.82 -2.24
N PHE A 77 -16.11 -1.54 -2.57
CA PHE A 77 -15.50 -0.61 -1.64
C PHE A 77 -16.41 -0.42 -0.42
N PRO A 78 -15.86 -0.46 0.80
CA PRO A 78 -16.61 -0.08 1.99
C PRO A 78 -17.09 1.38 1.87
N PRO A 79 -18.30 1.71 2.33
CA PRO A 79 -18.73 3.10 2.43
C PRO A 79 -17.92 3.82 3.53
N PRO A 80 -17.88 5.17 3.54
CA PRO A 80 -17.04 5.93 4.46
C PRO A 80 -17.23 5.57 5.95
N GLN A 81 -18.48 5.34 6.39
CA GLN A 81 -18.76 4.97 7.79
C GLN A 81 -18.24 3.58 8.18
N ASP A 82 -18.00 2.70 7.21
CA ASP A 82 -17.44 1.37 7.43
C ASP A 82 -15.96 1.30 7.02
N THR A 83 -15.33 2.43 6.70
CA THR A 83 -13.91 2.48 6.33
C THR A 83 -13.09 2.90 7.53
N SER A 84 -12.15 2.06 7.93
CA SER A 84 -11.10 2.42 8.88
C SER A 84 -9.89 2.99 8.14
N THR A 85 -9.30 4.05 8.70
CA THR A 85 -8.12 4.69 8.13
C THR A 85 -6.98 4.70 9.14
N LEU A 86 -5.84 4.14 8.76
CA LEU A 86 -4.59 4.35 9.49
C LEU A 86 -3.90 5.60 8.95
N VAL A 87 -3.50 6.52 9.83
CA VAL A 87 -2.75 7.74 9.50
C VAL A 87 -1.34 7.64 10.05
N VAL A 88 -0.34 7.90 9.21
CA VAL A 88 1.09 7.80 9.55
C VAL A 88 1.77 9.17 9.42
N GLY A 89 2.20 9.75 10.53
CA GLY A 89 2.85 11.06 10.60
C GLY A 89 4.37 11.02 10.43
N HIS A 90 4.87 10.65 9.26
CA HIS A 90 6.31 10.43 9.03
C HIS A 90 7.21 11.63 9.43
N SER A 91 6.86 12.84 9.02
CA SER A 91 7.68 14.02 9.30
C SER A 91 7.53 14.57 10.71
N LEU A 92 6.63 14.02 11.52
CA LEU A 92 6.58 14.34 12.96
C LEU A 92 7.86 13.84 13.64
N PHE A 93 8.34 12.67 13.24
CA PHE A 93 9.48 11.97 13.83
C PHE A 93 10.77 12.15 13.05
N ASP A 94 10.70 12.15 11.72
CA ASP A 94 11.86 12.32 10.85
C ASP A 94 11.68 13.59 10.00
N LYS A 95 12.26 14.69 10.49
CA LYS A 95 12.15 16.01 9.84
C LYS A 95 12.75 16.04 8.44
N THR A 96 13.61 15.09 8.08
CA THR A 96 14.18 15.01 6.71
C THR A 96 13.15 14.56 5.66
N ARG A 97 11.98 14.08 6.08
CA ARG A 97 10.91 13.61 5.19
C ARG A 97 10.06 14.71 4.57
N ALA A 98 10.21 15.95 5.03
CA ALA A 98 9.50 17.12 4.50
C ALA A 98 10.41 18.36 4.58
N PRO A 99 10.18 19.40 3.77
CA PRO A 99 10.82 20.70 3.96
C PRO A 99 10.55 21.31 5.35
N ASP A 100 11.39 22.25 5.78
CA ASP A 100 11.22 22.94 7.06
C ASP A 100 9.83 23.56 7.20
N GLY A 101 9.17 23.27 8.32
CA GLY A 101 7.81 23.73 8.61
C GLY A 101 6.70 23.04 7.83
N MET A 102 7.01 22.10 6.94
CA MET A 102 6.01 21.32 6.18
C MET A 102 5.87 19.91 6.74
N HIS A 103 4.74 19.28 6.42
CA HIS A 103 4.41 17.97 6.96
C HIS A 103 4.07 16.93 5.89
N LYS A 104 4.49 15.69 6.13
CA LYS A 104 4.21 14.55 5.28
C LYS A 104 3.48 13.47 6.07
N TYR A 105 2.33 13.07 5.56
CA TYR A 105 1.54 11.97 6.08
C TYR A 105 1.29 10.90 5.02
N ILE A 106 0.97 9.70 5.48
CA ILE A 106 0.36 8.66 4.66
C ILE A 106 -0.97 8.28 5.30
N THR A 107 -2.00 8.05 4.50
CA THR A 107 -3.19 7.30 4.95
C THR A 107 -3.26 5.94 4.28
N GLU A 108 -3.65 4.93 5.03
CA GLU A 108 -3.82 3.56 4.58
C GLU A 108 -5.26 3.10 4.86
N THR A 109 -5.88 2.50 3.84
CA THR A 109 -7.20 1.85 3.97
C THR A 109 -7.23 0.56 3.16
N PHE A 110 -7.90 -0.47 3.68
CA PHE A 110 -8.16 -1.68 2.91
C PHE A 110 -9.18 -1.43 1.80
N VAL A 111 -8.92 -2.03 0.65
CA VAL A 111 -9.76 -1.91 -0.55
C VAL A 111 -9.88 -3.25 -1.27
N ILE A 112 -10.65 -3.27 -2.36
CA ILE A 112 -10.81 -4.45 -3.20
C ILE A 112 -9.52 -4.76 -3.99
N PRO A 113 -9.32 -6.03 -4.41
CA PRO A 113 -8.22 -6.43 -5.28
C PRO A 113 -8.23 -5.73 -6.64
N ALA A 114 -7.03 -5.54 -7.21
CA ALA A 114 -6.83 -4.84 -8.47
C ALA A 114 -7.60 -5.45 -9.65
N ASP A 115 -7.76 -6.77 -9.68
CA ASP A 115 -8.45 -7.55 -10.69
C ASP A 115 -9.98 -7.61 -10.51
N THR A 116 -10.53 -6.88 -9.54
CA THR A 116 -11.99 -6.82 -9.27
C THR A 116 -12.72 -5.87 -10.24
N ILE A 117 -12.07 -4.79 -10.67
CA ILE A 117 -12.65 -3.72 -11.51
C ILE A 117 -11.67 -3.31 -12.60
N SER A 118 -12.16 -2.55 -13.60
CA SER A 118 -11.35 -2.09 -14.72
C SER A 118 -10.35 -0.98 -14.34
N GLU A 119 -9.35 -0.76 -15.20
CA GLU A 119 -8.42 0.37 -15.08
C GLU A 119 -9.15 1.71 -14.99
N GLN A 120 -10.18 1.92 -15.81
CA GLN A 120 -10.92 3.17 -15.83
C GLN A 120 -11.62 3.43 -14.48
N GLU A 121 -12.22 2.39 -13.89
CA GLU A 121 -12.86 2.47 -12.58
C GLU A 121 -11.83 2.73 -11.48
N TRP A 122 -10.64 2.14 -11.54
CA TRP A 122 -9.54 2.46 -10.61
C TRP A 122 -9.08 3.91 -10.73
N LEU A 123 -8.93 4.43 -11.95
CA LEU A 123 -8.55 5.82 -12.16
C LEU A 123 -9.61 6.79 -11.63
N GLN A 124 -10.90 6.44 -11.74
CA GLN A 124 -11.98 7.22 -11.15
C GLN A 124 -11.96 7.13 -9.62
N TYR A 125 -11.85 5.92 -9.06
CA TYR A 125 -11.71 5.69 -7.64
C TYR A 125 -10.59 6.53 -7.03
N LYS A 126 -9.42 6.62 -7.67
CA LYS A 126 -8.29 7.42 -7.17
C LYS A 126 -8.62 8.90 -7.01
N LYS A 127 -9.48 9.46 -7.87
CA LYS A 127 -9.93 10.87 -7.75
C LYS A 127 -10.89 11.03 -6.57
N ASP A 128 -11.87 10.13 -6.47
CA ASP A 128 -12.91 10.19 -5.45
C ASP A 128 -12.34 9.86 -4.04
N LYS A 129 -11.31 9.02 -4.00
CA LYS A 129 -10.62 8.62 -2.77
C LYS A 129 -10.01 9.81 -2.05
N VAL A 130 -9.38 10.75 -2.76
CA VAL A 130 -8.76 11.93 -2.10
C VAL A 130 -9.84 12.75 -1.38
N ILE A 131 -10.97 12.98 -2.02
CA ILE A 131 -12.06 13.79 -1.47
C ILE A 131 -12.71 13.09 -0.26
N THR A 132 -13.03 11.81 -0.42
CA THR A 132 -13.68 11.02 0.64
C THR A 132 -12.77 10.80 1.85
N GLU A 133 -11.49 10.54 1.62
CA GLU A 133 -10.49 10.36 2.66
C GLU A 133 -10.22 11.67 3.42
N GLN A 134 -10.10 12.79 2.71
CA GLN A 134 -9.93 14.11 3.33
C GLN A 134 -11.12 14.45 4.23
N ALA A 135 -12.36 14.25 3.76
CA ALA A 135 -13.55 14.50 4.54
C ALA A 135 -13.63 13.60 5.79
N ALA A 136 -13.28 12.32 5.64
CA ALA A 136 -13.20 11.38 6.76
C ALA A 136 -12.14 11.83 7.78
N TRP A 137 -10.92 12.17 7.35
CA TRP A 137 -9.85 12.61 8.23
C TRP A 137 -10.20 13.94 8.93
N GLN A 138 -10.82 14.88 8.22
CA GLN A 138 -11.27 16.16 8.78
C GLN A 138 -12.29 16.01 9.94
N SER A 139 -13.10 14.94 9.89
CA SER A 139 -14.02 14.60 10.98
C SER A 139 -13.30 14.22 12.30
N TYR A 140 -12.00 13.93 12.25
CA TYR A 140 -11.15 13.72 13.43
C TYR A 140 -10.19 14.88 13.68
N ALA A 141 -9.65 15.48 12.62
CA ALA A 141 -8.70 16.60 12.66
C ALA A 141 -9.23 17.81 11.85
N PRO A 142 -9.91 18.79 12.48
CA PRO A 142 -10.63 19.86 11.77
C PRO A 142 -9.79 20.70 10.81
N ASN A 143 -8.48 20.81 11.07
CA ASN A 143 -7.54 21.58 10.27
C ASN A 143 -7.05 20.85 9.00
N ILE A 144 -7.49 19.60 8.76
CA ILE A 144 -7.27 18.89 7.50
C ILE A 144 -8.26 19.45 6.47
N THR A 145 -7.95 20.65 5.96
CA THR A 145 -8.71 21.35 4.92
C THR A 145 -7.91 21.38 3.63
N TRP A 146 -8.57 21.74 2.52
CA TRP A 146 -7.89 21.95 1.24
C TRP A 146 -6.90 23.13 1.26
N ASP A 147 -7.03 24.07 2.19
CA ASP A 147 -6.05 25.16 2.38
C ASP A 147 -4.75 24.66 3.03
N ASN A 148 -4.87 23.67 3.91
CA ASN A 148 -3.73 23.03 4.56
C ASN A 148 -3.04 21.98 3.66
N ILE A 149 -3.81 21.29 2.82
CA ILE A 149 -3.28 20.28 1.88
C ILE A 149 -2.60 20.97 0.70
N ILE A 150 -1.32 20.67 0.50
CA ILE A 150 -0.52 21.17 -0.63
C ILE A 150 -0.70 20.26 -1.85
N ASP A 151 -0.61 18.95 -1.64
CA ASP A 151 -0.81 17.93 -2.67
C ASP A 151 -1.15 16.57 -2.06
N CYS A 152 -1.74 15.70 -2.87
CA CYS A 152 -2.03 14.32 -2.53
C CYS A 152 -1.76 13.37 -3.71
N PHE A 153 -1.26 12.18 -3.39
CA PHE A 153 -1.06 11.10 -4.35
C PHE A 153 -1.63 9.79 -3.80
N VAL A 154 -2.43 9.09 -4.62
CA VAL A 154 -3.01 7.78 -4.28
C VAL A 154 -2.22 6.67 -4.97
N ASN A 155 -1.70 5.73 -4.19
CA ASN A 155 -1.17 4.45 -4.67
C ASN A 155 -2.21 3.36 -4.41
N SER A 156 -2.76 2.75 -5.47
CA SER A 156 -3.80 1.72 -5.35
C SER A 156 -3.27 0.32 -5.68
N PRO A 157 -4.05 -0.75 -5.41
CA PRO A 157 -3.70 -2.10 -5.84
C PRO A 157 -3.45 -2.21 -7.36
N TYR A 158 -4.12 -1.37 -8.14
CA TYR A 158 -3.92 -1.28 -9.60
C TYR A 158 -2.52 -0.75 -9.98
N ASP A 159 -1.95 0.13 -9.16
CA ASP A 159 -0.57 0.57 -9.34
C ASP A 159 0.41 -0.54 -8.89
N THR A 160 0.15 -1.18 -7.75
CA THR A 160 1.05 -2.20 -7.18
C THR A 160 1.07 -3.49 -7.98
N MET A 161 -0.03 -3.90 -8.62
CA MET A 161 -0.07 -5.08 -9.52
C MET A 161 0.85 -4.94 -10.75
N ARG A 162 1.44 -3.76 -10.99
CA ARG A 162 2.45 -3.60 -12.05
C ARG A 162 3.77 -4.27 -11.66
N LEU A 163 4.01 -4.51 -10.37
CA LEU A 163 5.10 -5.34 -9.87
C LEU A 163 4.79 -6.82 -10.12
N ALA A 164 5.72 -7.53 -10.77
CA ALA A 164 5.48 -8.89 -11.25
C ALA A 164 5.08 -9.88 -10.13
N ASN A 165 5.59 -9.68 -8.91
CA ASN A 165 5.26 -10.51 -7.75
C ASN A 165 3.89 -10.17 -7.13
N MET A 166 3.38 -8.95 -7.31
CA MET A 166 2.10 -8.50 -6.74
C MET A 166 0.89 -8.82 -7.64
N ARG A 167 1.11 -9.42 -8.81
CA ARG A 167 0.03 -9.81 -9.72
C ARG A 167 -0.75 -11.03 -9.20
N PRO A 168 -2.05 -11.12 -9.54
CA PRO A 168 -2.85 -10.14 -10.30
C PRO A 168 -3.49 -9.04 -9.42
N SER A 169 -3.59 -9.28 -8.12
CA SER A 169 -4.48 -8.57 -7.20
C SER A 169 -3.91 -7.31 -6.56
N GLY A 170 -2.59 -7.11 -6.60
CA GLY A 170 -1.94 -6.00 -5.90
C GLY A 170 -1.84 -6.20 -4.37
N GLU A 171 -1.91 -7.44 -3.89
CA GLU A 171 -1.80 -7.81 -2.46
C GLU A 171 -0.48 -7.33 -1.86
N GLU A 172 -0.54 -6.53 -0.80
CA GLU A 172 0.65 -5.91 -0.19
C GLU A 172 1.66 -6.97 0.28
N HIS A 173 1.14 -8.05 0.89
CA HIS A 173 1.96 -9.14 1.40
C HIS A 173 2.27 -10.22 0.35
N VAL A 174 2.03 -9.97 -0.95
CA VAL A 174 2.14 -10.93 -2.08
C VAL A 174 1.08 -12.04 -2.04
N ILE A 175 0.80 -12.57 -0.86
CA ILE A 175 -0.21 -13.58 -0.57
C ILE A 175 -0.95 -13.19 0.72
N ALA A 176 -2.21 -13.59 0.83
CA ALA A 176 -3.08 -13.29 1.96
C ALA A 176 -2.65 -14.00 3.24
N ASP A 177 -2.97 -13.38 4.38
CA ASP A 177 -2.76 -13.90 5.74
C ASP A 177 -3.91 -14.82 6.21
N VAL A 178 -4.31 -15.78 5.38
CA VAL A 178 -5.22 -16.84 5.82
C VAL A 178 -4.50 -17.82 6.76
N PRO A 179 -5.20 -18.61 7.60
CA PRO A 179 -4.55 -19.51 8.56
C PRO A 179 -3.51 -20.48 7.95
N SER A 180 -3.71 -20.91 6.70
CA SER A 180 -2.75 -21.77 5.97
C SER A 180 -1.55 -21.03 5.37
N GLN A 181 -1.55 -19.69 5.37
CA GLN A 181 -0.60 -18.80 4.72
C GLN A 181 -0.07 -17.71 5.66
N ILE A 182 -0.06 -17.95 6.97
CA ILE A 182 0.45 -16.99 7.95
C ILE A 182 1.74 -17.51 8.62
N GLY A 183 2.65 -16.59 8.91
CA GLY A 183 3.89 -16.86 9.63
C GLY A 183 4.72 -18.01 9.05
N SER A 184 5.02 -19.01 9.88
CA SER A 184 5.86 -20.16 9.52
C SER A 184 5.25 -21.11 8.48
N PHE A 185 4.01 -20.88 8.04
CA PHE A 185 3.36 -21.68 7.00
C PHE A 185 3.46 -21.04 5.60
N ARG A 186 4.08 -19.86 5.48
CA ARG A 186 4.21 -19.15 4.20
C ARG A 186 5.28 -19.75 3.29
N PRO A 187 5.05 -19.83 1.96
CA PRO A 187 3.79 -19.53 1.27
C PRO A 187 2.76 -20.67 1.41
N ILE A 188 3.26 -21.90 1.54
CA ILE A 188 2.54 -23.12 1.92
C ILE A 188 3.48 -23.94 2.82
N PRO A 189 2.98 -24.84 3.68
CA PRO A 189 3.84 -25.59 4.61
C PRO A 189 5.00 -26.34 3.97
N GLU A 190 4.83 -26.91 2.77
CA GLU A 190 5.86 -27.64 2.04
C GLU A 190 7.02 -26.76 1.55
N LEU A 191 6.76 -25.47 1.31
CA LEU A 191 7.74 -24.49 0.81
C LEU A 191 8.15 -23.48 1.88
N ALA A 192 7.66 -23.67 3.10
CA ALA A 192 8.00 -22.82 4.22
C ALA A 192 9.47 -22.98 4.64
N GLN A 193 9.95 -22.02 5.44
CA GLN A 193 11.35 -22.00 5.90
C GLN A 193 12.37 -22.03 4.75
N HIS A 194 11.98 -21.46 3.60
CA HIS A 194 12.82 -21.34 2.40
C HIS A 194 13.23 -22.70 1.82
N ARG A 195 12.50 -23.77 2.17
CA ARG A 195 12.72 -25.11 1.63
C ARG A 195 12.35 -25.11 0.15
N THR A 196 13.21 -25.74 -0.64
CA THR A 196 12.98 -25.97 -2.06
C THR A 196 12.98 -27.45 -2.35
N VAL A 197 12.15 -27.85 -3.30
CA VAL A 197 12.06 -29.26 -3.75
C VAL A 197 13.31 -29.66 -4.54
N ILE A 198 14.09 -28.69 -5.03
CA ILE A 198 15.40 -28.88 -5.66
C ILE A 198 16.49 -28.48 -4.67
N VAL A 199 17.47 -29.35 -4.43
CA VAL A 199 18.52 -29.27 -3.38
C VAL A 199 19.38 -27.98 -3.43
N LEU A 200 19.27 -27.14 -4.47
CA LEU A 200 20.15 -25.99 -4.70
C LEU A 200 19.48 -24.61 -4.78
N ALA A 201 18.22 -24.46 -4.39
CA ALA A 201 17.56 -23.14 -4.39
C ALA A 201 17.20 -22.70 -2.96
N ILE A 202 17.23 -21.40 -2.67
CA ILE A 202 16.65 -20.83 -1.46
C ILE A 202 15.54 -19.91 -1.95
N MET A 203 14.30 -20.12 -1.51
CA MET A 203 13.22 -19.16 -1.75
C MET A 203 13.16 -18.17 -0.59
N THR A 204 13.70 -16.97 -0.79
CA THR A 204 13.50 -15.86 0.13
C THR A 204 12.11 -15.28 -0.09
N ALA A 205 11.25 -15.38 0.93
CA ALA A 205 9.97 -14.71 0.94
C ALA A 205 10.21 -13.20 0.85
N GLY A 206 9.88 -12.59 -0.30
CA GLY A 206 10.00 -11.16 -0.56
C GLY A 206 10.74 -10.79 -1.85
N VAL A 207 11.76 -11.54 -2.29
CA VAL A 207 12.52 -11.19 -3.52
C VAL A 207 13.25 -12.42 -4.05
N GLY A 208 13.05 -12.72 -5.34
CA GLY A 208 13.99 -13.42 -6.24
C GLY A 208 14.47 -14.84 -5.87
N ILE A 209 14.61 -15.69 -6.88
CA ILE A 209 15.40 -16.91 -6.78
C ILE A 209 16.87 -16.52 -7.01
N MET A 210 17.74 -16.73 -6.03
CA MET A 210 19.19 -16.68 -6.25
C MET A 210 19.68 -18.05 -6.73
N ASP A 211 20.18 -18.08 -7.97
CA ASP A 211 20.88 -19.21 -8.55
C ASP A 211 22.33 -19.26 -8.00
N LYS A 212 22.66 -20.35 -7.30
CA LYS A 212 24.00 -20.58 -6.72
C LYS A 212 25.07 -20.93 -7.76
N THR A 213 24.72 -21.15 -9.03
CA THR A 213 25.70 -21.50 -10.08
C THR A 213 26.42 -20.30 -10.69
N ARG A 214 26.00 -19.07 -10.38
CA ARG A 214 26.70 -17.82 -10.74
C ARG A 214 27.37 -17.16 -9.54
N GLN A 215 28.24 -17.88 -8.85
CA GLN A 215 29.27 -17.22 -8.04
C GLN A 215 30.27 -16.55 -9.00
N GLY A 216 30.29 -15.22 -9.07
CA GLY A 216 31.44 -14.50 -9.64
C GLY A 216 31.19 -13.39 -10.67
N GLN A 217 29.96 -13.00 -11.00
CA GLN A 217 29.72 -11.79 -11.79
C GLN A 217 28.80 -10.82 -11.03
N PHE A 218 29.42 -10.03 -10.16
CA PHE A 218 28.89 -8.71 -9.85
C PHE A 218 28.81 -7.93 -11.16
N CYS A 219 27.59 -7.57 -11.58
CA CYS A 219 27.41 -6.55 -12.60
C CYS A 219 27.99 -5.25 -12.01
N ARG A 220 29.22 -4.89 -12.42
CA ARG A 220 29.86 -3.65 -12.01
C ARG A 220 28.97 -2.51 -12.49
N THR A 221 28.48 -1.69 -11.56
CA THR A 221 27.97 -0.36 -11.89
C THR A 221 29.08 0.41 -12.62
N PRO A 222 28.82 1.00 -13.79
CA PRO A 222 29.79 1.92 -14.38
C PRO A 222 29.96 3.12 -13.42
N PRO A 223 31.17 3.68 -13.29
CA PRO A 223 31.44 4.80 -12.39
C PRO A 223 30.61 6.02 -12.79
N ALA A 224 30.20 6.79 -11.77
CA ALA A 224 29.37 7.98 -11.90
C ALA A 224 29.95 8.97 -12.94
N THR A 225 29.32 9.04 -14.10
CA THR A 225 29.53 10.13 -15.06
C THR A 225 28.77 11.36 -14.59
N LYS A 226 29.50 12.48 -14.57
CA LYS A 226 29.13 13.82 -14.13
C LYS A 226 27.69 14.24 -14.46
N PHE A 227 27.05 14.83 -13.44
CA PHE A 227 25.85 15.66 -13.53
C PHE A 227 25.93 16.64 -14.72
N VAL A 228 24.95 16.59 -15.61
CA VAL A 228 24.65 17.67 -16.56
C VAL A 228 23.22 18.13 -16.26
N PRO A 229 23.01 19.39 -15.82
CA PRO A 229 21.71 19.88 -15.42
C PRO A 229 20.92 20.32 -16.65
N SER A 230 19.85 19.60 -16.98
CA SER A 230 18.87 20.06 -17.97
C SER A 230 17.53 19.35 -17.75
N LEU A 231 16.71 19.90 -16.88
CA LEU A 231 15.24 19.86 -16.96
C LEU A 231 14.73 21.06 -16.15
N LYS A 232 14.76 22.23 -16.79
CA LYS A 232 14.01 23.40 -16.32
C LYS A 232 12.53 23.16 -16.63
N ASN A 233 11.69 23.44 -15.65
CA ASN A 233 10.24 23.67 -15.76
C ASN A 233 9.42 22.56 -16.43
N THR A 234 9.00 21.59 -15.63
CA THR A 234 7.66 21.02 -15.76
C THR A 234 6.91 21.30 -14.47
N ASN A 235 5.85 22.11 -14.57
CA ASN A 235 4.90 22.34 -13.49
C ASN A 235 4.35 20.99 -13.03
N LEU A 236 4.88 20.46 -11.92
CA LEU A 236 4.33 19.31 -11.20
C LEU A 236 3.20 19.81 -10.29
N HIS A 237 2.12 20.28 -10.89
CA HIS A 237 0.83 20.26 -10.21
C HIS A 237 0.18 18.93 -10.57
N SER A 238 -0.15 18.12 -9.55
CA SER A 238 -1.01 16.95 -9.73
C SER A 238 -2.31 17.40 -10.41
N PRO A 239 -2.71 16.82 -11.56
CA PRO A 239 -3.93 17.23 -12.29
C PRO A 239 -5.22 17.07 -11.46
N ILE A 240 -5.15 16.35 -10.33
CA ILE A 240 -6.25 16.23 -9.36
C ILE A 240 -6.53 17.58 -8.69
N PHE A 241 -5.49 18.33 -8.30
CA PHE A 241 -5.64 19.60 -7.60
C PHE A 241 -6.27 20.68 -8.49
N SER A 242 -5.93 20.69 -9.79
CA SER A 242 -6.52 21.60 -10.77
C SER A 242 -8.00 21.33 -11.08
N GLN A 243 -8.49 20.10 -10.87
CA GLN A 243 -9.89 19.76 -11.10
C GLN A 243 -10.79 20.15 -9.92
N ILE A 244 -10.25 20.14 -8.69
CA ILE A 244 -11.00 20.48 -7.47
C ILE A 244 -11.20 22.00 -7.33
N HIS A 245 -10.19 22.81 -7.67
CA HIS A 245 -10.31 24.27 -7.63
C HIS A 245 -11.09 24.90 -8.81
N GLY A 246 -11.58 24.09 -9.75
CA GLY A 246 -12.37 24.56 -10.90
C GLY A 246 -13.89 24.55 -10.69
N GLN A 247 -14.39 24.24 -9.48
CA GLN A 247 -15.83 24.10 -9.18
C GLN A 247 -16.36 25.00 -8.05
N TYR A 248 -15.68 26.11 -7.73
CA TYR A 248 -16.22 27.17 -6.89
C TYR A 248 -16.04 28.54 -7.52
#